data_AF-A0A958K9K2-F1
#
_entry.id   AF-A0A958K9K2-F1
#
_cell.length_a   1.000
_cell.length_b   1.000
_cell.length_c   1.000
_cell.angle_alpha   90.00
_cell.angle_beta   90.00
_cell.angle_gamma   90.00
#
_symmetry.space_group_name_H-M   'P 1'
#
loop_
_entity.id
_entity.type
_entity.pdbx_description
1 polymer ?
#
loop_
_entity_poly.entity_id
_entity_poly.type
_entity_poly.pdbx_seq_one_letter_code
_entity_poly.pdbx_strand_id
1 'polypeptide(L)' 'MSVKNKTWKSEVIKTFQLTDKDTGSPEVQVALLTNRIEKLSGHFGSHAKDEHSRR' A
#
# COMPACT_ATOMS: atom_id res chain seq x y z
N MET A 1 -24.44 -8.46 -3.84
CA MET A 1 -23.84 -7.28 -4.50
C MET A 1 -22.42 -7.11 -3.96
N SER A 2 -21.42 -7.06 -4.85
CA SER A 2 -19.99 -7.08 -4.49
C SER A 2 -19.63 -5.86 -3.64
N VAL A 3 -19.22 -6.10 -2.39
CA VAL A 3 -18.68 -5.08 -1.50
C VAL A 3 -17.34 -4.65 -2.10
N LYS A 4 -17.36 -3.60 -2.95
CA LYS A 4 -16.13 -2.92 -3.37
C LYS A 4 -15.59 -2.19 -2.16
N ASN A 5 -14.85 -2.91 -1.33
CA ASN A 5 -14.09 -2.31 -0.23
C ASN A 5 -13.04 -1.41 -0.90
N LYS A 6 -13.29 -0.10 -0.93
CA LYS A 6 -12.38 0.89 -1.52
C LYS A 6 -11.17 0.99 -0.59
N THR A 7 -10.18 0.14 -0.84
CA THR A 7 -8.94 0.14 -0.06
C THR A 7 -8.01 1.21 -0.61
N TRP A 8 -7.16 1.78 0.26
CA TRP A 8 -6.10 2.70 -0.12
C TRP A 8 -5.23 2.16 -1.28
N LYS A 9 -5.07 0.83 -1.38
CA LYS A 9 -4.34 0.17 -2.48
C LYS A 9 -4.99 0.44 -3.82
N SER A 10 -6.33 0.37 -3.90
CA SER A 10 -7.07 0.63 -5.13
C SER A 10 -6.99 2.09 -5.57
N GLU A 11 -6.82 3.03 -4.65
CA GLU A 11 -6.60 4.44 -4.96
C GLU A 11 -5.20 4.67 -5.50
N VAL A 12 -4.17 4.15 -4.81
CA VAL A 12 -2.77 4.24 -5.24
C VAL A 12 -2.59 3.61 -6.64
N ILE A 13 -3.14 2.43 -6.89
CA ILE A 13 -3.07 1.81 -8.23
C ILE A 13 -3.68 2.73 -9.27
N LYS A 14 -4.88 3.27 -9.05
CA LYS A 14 -5.52 4.16 -10.03
C LYS A 14 -4.74 5.44 -10.32
N THR A 15 -3.99 5.95 -9.34
CA THR A 15 -3.19 7.17 -9.50
C THR A 15 -1.93 6.94 -10.32
N PHE A 16 -1.31 5.76 -10.20
CA PHE A 16 0.00 5.48 -10.81
C PHE A 16 -0.05 4.47 -11.96
N GLN A 17 -1.20 3.83 -12.21
CA GLN A 17 -1.36 2.87 -13.31
C GLN A 17 -1.18 3.57 -14.66
N LEU A 18 -0.42 2.94 -15.54
CA LEU A 18 -0.25 3.43 -16.93
C LEU A 18 -1.41 3.00 -17.83
N THR A 19 -2.08 1.90 -17.47
CA THR A 19 -3.28 1.39 -18.16
C THR A 19 -4.31 0.93 -17.14
N ASP A 20 -5.58 0.79 -17.53
CA ASP A 20 -6.68 0.41 -16.62
C ASP A 20 -6.51 -0.94 -15.89
N LYS A 21 -5.60 -1.80 -16.36
CA LYS A 21 -5.30 -3.10 -15.75
C LYS A 21 -3.87 -3.19 -15.23
N ASP A 22 -3.14 -2.09 -15.25
CA ASP A 22 -1.75 -2.07 -14.82
C ASP A 22 -1.68 -2.05 -13.29
N THR A 23 -1.38 -3.23 -12.75
CA THR A 23 -1.15 -3.43 -11.32
C THR A 23 0.29 -3.80 -11.02
N GLY A 24 1.14 -3.95 -12.04
CA GLY A 24 2.46 -4.59 -11.94
C GLY A 24 3.62 -3.71 -12.36
N SER A 25 3.36 -2.53 -12.92
CA SER A 25 4.42 -1.60 -13.31
C SER A 25 5.30 -1.19 -12.13
N PRO A 26 6.58 -0.87 -12.39
CA PRO A 26 7.50 -0.38 -11.36
C PRO A 26 6.92 0.81 -10.58
N GLU A 27 6.26 1.74 -11.27
CA GLU A 27 5.66 2.94 -10.69
C GLU A 27 4.56 2.61 -9.69
N VAL A 28 3.62 1.73 -10.09
CA VAL A 28 2.53 1.26 -9.22
C VAL A 28 3.09 0.50 -8.01
N GLN A 29 4.05 -0.39 -8.22
CA GLN A 29 4.64 -1.20 -7.15
C GLN A 29 5.43 -0.34 -6.16
N VAL A 30 6.22 0.62 -6.64
CA VAL A 30 6.96 1.57 -5.80
C VAL A 30 5.98 2.43 -4.98
N ALA A 31 4.90 2.93 -5.58
CA ALA A 31 3.90 3.72 -4.87
C ALA A 31 3.18 2.91 -3.77
N LEU A 32 2.86 1.64 -4.05
CA LEU A 32 2.26 0.72 -3.08
C LEU A 32 3.20 0.39 -1.91
N LEU A 33 4.48 0.12 -2.20
CA LEU A 33 5.49 -0.17 -1.19
C LEU A 33 5.78 1.06 -0.34
N THR A 34 5.87 2.24 -0.93
CA THR A 34 6.08 3.51 -0.23
C THR A 34 4.96 3.77 0.78
N ASN A 35 3.70 3.70 0.34
CA ASN A 35 2.55 3.87 1.22
C ASN A 35 2.51 2.81 2.34
N ARG A 36 2.96 1.58 2.05
CA ARG A 36 3.04 0.53 3.06
C ARG A 36 4.12 0.82 4.10
N ILE A 37 5.29 1.31 3.67
CA ILE A 37 6.39 1.71 4.55
C ILE A 37 5.93 2.84 5.47
N GLU A 38 5.33 3.91 4.93
CA GLU A 38 4.84 5.04 5.74
C GLU A 38 3.87 4.60 6.83
N LYS A 39 2.94 3.70 6.50
CA LYS A 39 1.99 3.14 7.48
C LYS A 39 2.68 2.30 8.55
N LEU A 40 3.62 1.45 8.16
CA LEU A 40 4.38 0.63 9.09
C LEU A 40 5.30 1.47 9.98
N SER A 41 5.93 2.52 9.44
CA SER A 41 6.73 3.47 10.22
C SER A 41 5.90 4.13 11.33
N GLY A 42 4.67 4.57 11.03
CA GLY A 42 3.74 5.07 12.04
C GLY A 42 3.33 4.01 13.06
N HIS A 43 3.02 2.78 12.60
CA HIS A 43 2.68 1.65 13.47
C HIS A 43 3.79 1.35 14.48
N PHE A 44 5.04 1.31 14.03
CA PHE A 44 6.20 1.03 14.89
C PHE A 44 6.50 2.14 15.90
N GLY A 45 6.06 3.39 15.63
CA GLY A 45 6.12 4.47 16.61
C GLY A 45 5.19 4.21 17.81
N SER A 46 3.97 3.75 17.54
CA SER A 46 2.98 3.40 18.58
C SER A 46 3.21 2.02 19.21
N HIS A 47 3.79 1.09 18.45
CA HIS A 47 4.01 -0.30 18.84
C HIS A 47 5.50 -0.64 18.89
N ALA A 48 6.23 0.02 19.80
CA ALA A 48 7.69 -0.09 19.90
C ALA A 48 8.22 -1.51 20.16
N LYS A 49 7.41 -2.41 20.73
CA LYS A 49 7.78 -3.81 21.05
C LYS A 49 7.40 -4.82 19.96
N ASP A 50 6.74 -4.38 18.89
CA ASP A 50 6.31 -5.25 17.80
C ASP A 50 7.45 -5.47 16.79
N GLU A 51 8.33 -6.42 17.10
CA GLU A 51 9.47 -6.78 16.25
C GLU A 51 9.10 -7.78 15.15
N HIS A 52 8.03 -8.55 15.33
CA HIS A 52 7.58 -9.55 14.34
C HIS A 52 7.08 -8.89 13.06
N SER A 53 6.42 -7.74 13.19
CA SER A 53 5.92 -6.98 12.05
C SER A 53 7.01 -6.18 11.30
N ARG A 54 8.22 -6.03 11.88
CA ARG A 54 9.36 -5.30 11.27
C ARG A 54 10.17 -6.13 10.26
N ARG A 55 10.02 -7.47 10.25
CA ARG A 55 10.85 -8.40 9.46
C ARG A 55 10.11 -9.00 8.28
#